data_AF-A0A7K8UVY5-F1
#
_entry.id   AF-A0A7K8UVY5-F1
#
_cell.length_a   1.000
_cell.length_b   1.000
_cell.length_c   1.000
_cell.angle_alpha   90.00
_cell.angle_beta   90.00
_cell.angle_gamma   90.00
#
_symmetry.space_group_name_H-M   'P 1'
#
loop_
_entity.id
_entity.type
_entity.pdbx_description
1 polymer ?
#
loop_
_entity_poly.entity_id
_entity_poly.type
_entity_poly.pdbx_seq_one_letter_code
_entity_poly.pdbx_strand_id
1 'polypeptide(L)'
;QGSELSGWAMGRWTYEGIDLNHNFADLNTALWDAEDNDLVPHEFPNHYIPIPEYYTFANGGFPTWPPLTRGSPQVAPETRAVIDWMQRYPFVLSANLHGGELVVTYPFDMTRTYWKAQELTPTADDGVFRWLATVYA
;
A
#
# COMPACT_ATOMS: atom_id res chain seq x y z
N GLN A 1 25.73 5.03 -17.24
CA GLN A 1 26.46 4.00 -16.49
C GLN A 1 26.33 4.36 -15.02
N GLY A 2 25.54 3.59 -14.26
CA GLY A 2 25.33 3.84 -12.83
C GLY A 2 26.55 3.40 -12.01
N SER A 3 26.78 4.06 -10.88
CA SER A 3 27.92 3.85 -9.99
C SER A 3 28.01 2.40 -9.52
N GLU A 4 29.07 1.69 -9.90
CA GLU A 4 29.32 0.26 -9.64
C GLU A 4 29.63 -0.07 -8.16
N LEU A 5 29.55 0.90 -7.25
CA LEU A 5 29.93 0.74 -5.84
C LEU A 5 28.75 0.80 -4.86
N SER A 6 27.53 0.98 -5.34
CA SER A 6 26.31 0.86 -4.53
C SER A 6 25.40 -0.18 -5.17
N GLY A 7 25.08 -1.23 -4.42
CA GLY A 7 24.07 -2.20 -4.85
C GLY A 7 22.75 -1.48 -5.15
N TRP A 8 21.94 -2.00 -6.07
CA TRP A 8 20.70 -1.36 -6.55
C TRP A 8 19.67 -1.09 -5.45
N ALA A 9 19.88 -1.66 -4.26
CA ALA A 9 19.04 -1.48 -3.10
C ALA A 9 19.50 -0.34 -2.16
N MET A 10 20.69 0.24 -2.37
CA MET A 10 21.14 1.41 -1.59
C MET A 10 20.22 2.60 -1.87
N GLY A 11 19.60 3.13 -0.81
CA GLY A 11 18.61 4.21 -0.90
C GLY A 11 17.18 3.76 -1.19
N ARG A 12 16.91 2.45 -1.28
CA ARG A 12 15.54 1.90 -1.44
C ARG A 12 14.72 2.04 -0.16
N TRP A 13 15.35 1.88 0.99
CA TRP A 13 14.72 2.00 2.31
C TRP A 13 14.88 3.39 2.89
N THR A 14 14.00 3.76 3.83
CA THR A 14 14.16 4.97 4.64
C THR A 14 15.43 4.89 5.49
N TYR A 15 15.79 5.99 6.15
CA TYR A 15 16.88 6.02 7.14
C TYR A 15 16.70 4.95 8.24
N GLU A 16 15.45 4.60 8.57
CA GLU A 16 15.09 3.60 9.58
C GLU A 16 15.08 2.16 9.02
N GLY A 17 15.42 1.97 7.73
CA GLY A 17 15.40 0.66 7.08
C GLY A 17 14.00 0.19 6.65
N ILE A 18 13.03 1.09 6.56
CA ILE A 18 11.64 0.78 6.20
C ILE A 18 11.47 0.85 4.68
N ASP A 19 10.79 -0.14 4.11
CA ASP A 19 10.36 -0.10 2.71
C ASP A 19 8.99 0.58 2.63
N LEU A 20 8.95 1.81 2.09
CA LEU A 20 7.73 2.60 2.02
C LEU A 20 6.63 1.95 1.16
N ASN A 21 7.00 1.16 0.14
CA ASN A 21 6.00 0.48 -0.72
C ASN A 21 5.35 -0.73 -0.01
N HIS A 22 5.90 -1.15 1.13
CA HIS A 22 5.36 -2.23 1.97
C HIS A 22 4.96 -1.72 3.37
N ASN A 23 4.86 -0.41 3.55
CA ASN A 23 4.54 0.20 4.85
C ASN A 23 3.10 0.70 4.96
N PHE A 24 2.34 0.77 3.86
CA PHE A 24 0.92 1.09 3.87
C PHE A 24 0.07 -0.03 4.48
N ALA A 25 -1.11 0.31 5.00
CA ALA A 25 -2.04 -0.66 5.56
C ALA A 25 -2.50 -1.64 4.48
N ASP A 26 -2.44 -2.94 4.78
CA ASP A 26 -3.09 -3.95 3.95
C ASP A 26 -4.60 -3.92 4.20
N LEU A 27 -5.34 -3.37 3.23
CA LEU A 27 -6.80 -3.36 3.23
C LEU A 27 -7.38 -4.44 2.31
N ASN A 28 -6.54 -5.12 1.51
CA ASN A 28 -6.98 -6.13 0.56
C ASN A 28 -7.41 -7.39 1.30
N THR A 29 -6.62 -7.83 2.29
CA THR A 29 -6.96 -9.00 3.11
C THR A 29 -8.33 -8.84 3.78
N ALA A 30 -8.57 -7.68 4.41
CA ALA A 30 -9.85 -7.42 5.08
C ALA A 30 -11.03 -7.36 4.08
N LEU A 31 -10.83 -6.77 2.89
CA LEU A 31 -11.84 -6.75 1.84
C LEU A 31 -12.17 -8.16 1.34
N TRP A 32 -11.15 -8.95 1.02
CA TRP A 32 -11.33 -10.29 0.45
C TRP A 32 -11.92 -11.27 1.47
N ASP A 33 -11.50 -11.19 2.74
CA ASP A 33 -12.13 -11.95 3.81
C ASP A 33 -13.62 -11.60 3.91
N ALA A 34 -13.98 -10.31 3.80
CA ALA A 34 -15.38 -9.90 3.83
C ALA A 34 -16.17 -10.34 2.58
N GLU A 35 -15.55 -10.32 1.39
CA GLU A 35 -16.15 -10.85 0.16
C GLU A 35 -16.38 -12.36 0.26
N ASP A 36 -15.41 -13.12 0.77
CA ASP A 36 -15.50 -14.58 0.94
C ASP A 36 -16.60 -14.99 1.94
N ASN A 37 -17.00 -14.09 2.83
CA ASN A 37 -18.07 -14.27 3.81
C ASN A 37 -19.40 -13.59 3.40
N ASP A 38 -19.52 -13.11 2.15
CA ASP A 38 -20.72 -12.42 1.62
C ASP A 38 -21.14 -11.18 2.44
N LEU A 39 -20.19 -10.51 3.10
CA LEU A 39 -20.45 -9.35 3.95
C LEU A 39 -20.50 -8.03 3.16
N VAL A 40 -20.01 -8.03 1.92
CA VAL A 40 -19.90 -6.82 1.08
C VAL A 40 -21.15 -6.64 0.22
N PRO A 41 -21.75 -5.43 0.11
CA PRO A 41 -21.34 -4.16 0.70
C PRO A 41 -22.06 -3.80 2.01
N HIS A 42 -22.98 -4.66 2.48
CA HIS A 42 -23.97 -4.28 3.49
C HIS A 42 -23.44 -4.33 4.92
N GLU A 43 -22.58 -5.28 5.24
CA GLU A 43 -21.94 -5.44 6.54
C GLU A 43 -20.49 -4.94 6.53
N PHE A 44 -19.83 -5.02 5.38
CA PHE A 44 -18.48 -4.50 5.15
C PHE A 44 -18.46 -3.63 3.88
N PRO A 45 -17.90 -2.41 3.94
CA PRO A 45 -17.94 -1.50 2.79
C PRO A 45 -16.98 -1.94 1.68
N ASN A 46 -17.39 -1.78 0.42
CA ASN A 46 -16.54 -2.00 -0.75
C ASN A 46 -15.67 -0.79 -1.13
N HIS A 47 -15.77 0.30 -0.37
CA HIS A 47 -15.05 1.55 -0.59
C HIS A 47 -14.75 2.21 0.76
N TYR A 48 -13.74 3.08 0.84
CA TYR A 48 -13.38 3.80 2.07
C TYR A 48 -13.22 2.86 3.29
N ILE A 49 -12.58 1.70 3.09
CA ILE A 49 -12.26 0.76 4.15
C ILE A 49 -11.45 1.49 5.23
N PRO A 50 -11.84 1.42 6.51
CA PRO A 50 -11.16 2.17 7.55
C PRO A 50 -9.73 1.68 7.73
N ILE A 51 -8.78 2.61 7.73
CA ILE A 51 -7.39 2.29 8.06
C ILE A 51 -7.26 1.99 9.56
N PRO A 52 -6.41 1.02 9.95
CA PRO A 52 -6.20 0.72 11.36
C PRO A 52 -5.73 1.94 12.15
N GLU A 53 -6.24 2.11 13.37
CA GLU A 53 -6.05 3.32 14.18
C GLU A 53 -4.57 3.66 14.42
N TYR A 54 -3.68 2.65 14.39
CA TYR A 54 -2.25 2.84 14.54
C TYR A 54 -1.55 3.56 13.38
N TYR A 55 -2.22 3.71 12.23
CA TYR A 55 -1.77 4.57 11.14
C TYR A 55 -2.08 6.06 11.36
N THR A 56 -3.12 6.38 12.15
CA THR A 56 -3.66 7.74 12.31
C THR A 56 -3.45 8.34 13.70
N PHE A 57 -2.91 7.60 14.67
CA PHE A 57 -2.61 8.18 15.98
C PHE A 57 -1.66 9.38 15.85
N ALA A 58 -2.24 10.59 16.06
CA ALA A 58 -1.57 11.89 15.99
C ALA A 58 -0.46 12.06 17.04
N ASN A 59 -0.45 11.21 18.06
CA ASN A 59 0.73 11.00 18.87
C ASN A 59 1.66 10.12 18.05
N GLY A 60 2.45 10.76 17.19
CA GLY A 60 3.71 10.20 16.73
C GLY A 60 4.41 9.68 17.96
N GLY A 61 4.27 8.39 18.22
CA GLY A 61 4.93 7.75 19.31
C GLY A 61 6.39 7.90 18.97
N PHE A 62 7.02 8.95 19.51
CA PHE A 62 8.35 8.83 20.06
C PHE A 62 8.44 7.39 20.54
N PRO A 63 9.44 6.60 20.12
CA PRO A 63 9.64 5.30 20.70
C PRO A 63 9.69 5.52 22.20
N THR A 64 8.57 5.28 22.88
CA THR A 64 8.51 5.37 24.32
C THR A 64 9.40 4.22 24.70
N TRP A 65 10.52 4.55 25.34
CA TRP A 65 11.37 3.52 25.86
C TRP A 65 10.83 3.21 27.27
N PRO A 66 10.38 1.97 27.55
CA PRO A 66 10.30 0.80 26.67
C PRO A 66 9.03 0.77 25.79
N PRO A 67 9.06 0.09 24.63
CA PRO A 67 7.91 0.02 23.74
C PRO A 67 6.68 -0.54 24.46
N LEU A 68 5.57 0.20 24.40
CA LEU A 68 4.31 -0.20 25.04
C LEU A 68 3.69 -1.47 24.43
N THR A 69 4.13 -1.86 23.24
CA THR A 69 3.72 -3.10 22.57
C THR A 69 4.86 -3.64 21.73
N ARG A 70 5.45 -4.76 22.17
CA ARG A 70 6.43 -5.51 21.41
C ARG A 70 5.73 -6.12 20.18
N GLY A 71 5.84 -5.47 19.02
CA GLY A 71 5.27 -5.95 17.75
C GLY A 71 4.30 -5.00 17.04
N SER A 72 4.12 -3.75 17.50
CA SER A 72 3.35 -2.76 16.71
C SER A 72 4.10 -2.43 15.41
N PRO A 73 3.47 -2.54 14.22
CA PRO A 73 4.10 -2.16 12.95
C PRO A 73 4.60 -0.72 13.01
N GLN A 74 5.89 -0.51 12.72
CA GLN A 74 6.45 0.83 12.65
C GLN A 74 5.98 1.48 11.36
N VAL A 75 5.03 2.40 11.46
CA VAL A 75 4.61 3.24 10.33
C VAL A 75 5.63 4.37 10.18
N ALA A 76 6.22 4.49 9.00
CA ALA A 76 7.18 5.52 8.65
C ALA A 76 6.49 6.90 8.65
N PRO A 77 7.20 7.98 9.03
CA PRO A 77 6.65 9.33 8.98
C PRO A 77 6.20 9.73 7.55
N GLU A 78 6.90 9.27 6.50
CA GLU A 78 6.54 9.49 5.11
C GLU A 78 5.20 8.84 4.76
N THR A 79 4.98 7.60 5.19
CA THR A 79 3.72 6.88 4.99
C THR A 79 2.55 7.60 5.68
N ARG A 80 2.74 8.07 6.91
CA ARG A 80 1.71 8.88 7.61
C ARG A 80 1.41 10.17 6.86
N ALA A 81 2.43 10.90 6.43
CA ALA A 81 2.25 12.15 5.69
C ALA A 81 1.46 11.95 4.39
N VAL A 82 1.71 10.85 3.67
CA VAL A 82 0.97 10.52 2.45
C VAL A 82 -0.48 10.12 2.77
N ILE A 83 -0.72 9.33 3.83
CA ILE A 83 -2.08 8.99 4.30
C ILE A 83 -2.87 10.25 4.65
N ASP A 84 -2.29 11.14 5.47
CA ASP A 84 -2.93 12.39 5.87
C ASP A 84 -3.23 13.28 4.65
N TRP A 85 -2.31 13.32 3.68
CA TRP A 85 -2.50 14.06 2.44
C TRP A 85 -3.63 13.50 1.58
N MET A 86 -3.70 12.17 1.43
CA MET A 86 -4.77 11.48 0.70
C MET A 86 -6.13 11.67 1.37
N GLN A 87 -6.19 11.73 2.70
CA GLN A 87 -7.43 12.00 3.43
C GLN A 87 -7.89 13.45 3.32
N ARG A 88 -6.95 14.39 3.16
CA ARG A 88 -7.23 15.83 3.11
C ARG A 88 -7.79 16.29 1.76
N TYR A 89 -7.40 15.66 0.66
CA TYR A 89 -7.82 16.07 -0.68
C TYR A 89 -8.47 14.90 -1.44
N PRO A 90 -9.61 15.14 -2.13
CA PRO A 90 -10.28 14.10 -2.89
C PRO A 90 -9.57 13.84 -4.22
N PHE A 91 -8.43 13.13 -4.17
CA PHE A 91 -7.74 12.70 -5.39
C PHE A 91 -8.64 11.77 -6.21
N VAL A 92 -8.71 12.04 -7.52
CA VAL A 92 -9.50 11.23 -8.46
C VAL A 92 -8.62 10.24 -9.24
N LEU A 93 -7.39 10.65 -9.56
CA LEU A 93 -6.41 9.83 -10.28
C LEU A 93 -5.01 10.11 -9.72
N SER A 94 -4.21 9.06 -9.57
CA SER A 94 -2.82 9.13 -9.11
C SER A 94 -1.96 8.13 -9.84
N ALA A 95 -0.66 8.43 -9.97
CA ALA A 95 0.35 7.50 -10.46
C ALA A 95 1.59 7.59 -9.57
N ASN A 96 2.20 6.45 -9.27
CA ASN A 96 3.47 6.37 -8.55
C ASN A 96 4.55 5.86 -9.52
N LEU A 97 5.71 6.52 -9.54
CA LEU A 97 6.78 6.25 -10.50
C LEU A 97 7.89 5.43 -9.85
N HIS A 98 8.19 4.27 -10.43
CA HIS A 98 9.23 3.36 -9.96
C HIS A 98 10.32 3.21 -11.03
N GLY A 99 11.55 2.97 -10.59
CA GLY A 99 12.66 2.59 -11.45
C GLY A 99 13.03 1.12 -11.24
N GLY A 100 13.29 0.39 -12.32
CA GLY A 100 13.74 -1.01 -12.27
C GLY A 100 13.21 -1.87 -13.42
N GLU A 101 12.02 -1.55 -13.92
CA GLU A 101 11.36 -2.21 -15.04
C GLU A 101 10.65 -1.18 -15.93
N LEU A 102 10.39 -1.53 -17.20
CA LEU A 102 9.58 -0.74 -18.13
C LEU A 102 8.19 -1.39 -18.27
N VAL A 103 7.32 -1.14 -17.30
CA VAL A 103 5.96 -1.70 -17.23
C VAL A 103 5.03 -0.73 -16.49
N VAL A 104 3.74 -0.79 -16.78
CA VAL A 104 2.70 -0.15 -15.98
C VAL A 104 1.98 -1.20 -15.16
N THR A 105 2.05 -1.08 -13.83
CA THR A 105 1.29 -1.92 -12.90
C THR A 105 0.03 -1.20 -12.45
N TYR A 106 -1.03 -1.97 -12.23
CA TYR A 106 -2.32 -1.48 -11.74
C TYR A 106 -2.89 -2.48 -10.73
N PRO A 107 -3.84 -2.05 -9.87
CA PRO A 107 -4.34 -2.90 -8.79
C PRO A 107 -5.03 -4.19 -9.28
N PHE A 108 -5.02 -5.28 -8.50
CA PHE A 108 -4.35 -5.41 -7.20
C PHE A 108 -2.87 -5.82 -7.34
N ASP A 109 -2.03 -5.35 -6.41
CA ASP A 109 -0.58 -5.64 -6.37
C ASP A 109 -0.23 -6.92 -5.57
N MET A 110 -1.23 -7.54 -4.94
CA MET A 110 -1.06 -8.80 -4.20
C MET A 110 -2.00 -9.89 -4.72
N THR A 111 -1.63 -11.14 -4.48
CA THR A 111 -2.44 -12.31 -4.83
C THR A 111 -3.46 -12.57 -3.73
N ARG A 112 -4.69 -12.95 -4.12
CA ARG A 112 -5.75 -13.35 -3.18
C ARG A 112 -5.40 -14.65 -2.50
N THR A 113 -4.76 -15.56 -3.23
CA THR A 113 -4.25 -16.82 -2.70
C THR A 113 -2.84 -16.66 -2.09
N TYR A 114 -2.71 -16.76 -0.76
CA TYR A 114 -1.46 -16.48 -0.04
C TYR A 114 -0.22 -17.29 -0.50
N TRP A 115 -0.39 -18.48 -1.08
CA TRP A 115 0.71 -19.33 -1.54
C TRP A 115 1.04 -19.17 -3.03
N LYS A 116 0.25 -18.39 -3.78
CA LYS A 116 0.51 -18.12 -5.18
C LYS A 116 1.43 -16.91 -5.29
N ALA A 117 2.55 -17.09 -5.99
CA ALA A 117 3.44 -15.99 -6.36
C ALA A 117 2.82 -15.06 -7.42
N GLN A 118 1.91 -15.58 -8.24
CA GLN A 118 1.23 -14.82 -9.28
C GLN A 118 -0.19 -15.34 -9.50
N GLU A 119 -1.14 -14.43 -9.53
CA GLU A 119 -2.56 -14.69 -9.77
C GLU A 119 -3.18 -13.44 -10.36
N LEU A 120 -4.11 -13.60 -11.31
CA LEU A 120 -4.90 -12.46 -11.78
C LEU A 120 -5.94 -12.13 -10.70
N THR A 121 -5.77 -10.99 -10.05
CA THR A 121 -6.68 -10.43 -9.04
C THR A 121 -7.31 -9.15 -9.58
N PRO A 122 -8.39 -9.26 -10.38
CA PRO A 122 -9.00 -8.09 -11.00
C PRO A 122 -9.76 -7.25 -9.97
N THR A 123 -9.78 -5.94 -10.18
CA THR A 123 -10.69 -5.03 -9.45
C THR A 123 -12.05 -4.99 -10.13
N ALA A 124 -13.06 -4.42 -9.45
CA ALA A 124 -14.35 -4.12 -10.07
C ALA A 124 -14.22 -3.18 -11.30
N ASP A 125 -13.17 -2.35 -11.33
CA ASP A 125 -12.88 -1.37 -12.38
C ASP A 125 -11.74 -1.80 -13.33
N ASP A 126 -11.47 -3.11 -13.45
CA ASP A 126 -10.35 -3.66 -14.25
C ASP A 126 -10.29 -3.08 -15.68
N GLY A 127 -11.45 -2.92 -16.34
CA GLY A 127 -11.52 -2.33 -17.68
C GLY A 127 -10.98 -0.90 -17.77
N VAL A 128 -11.21 -0.08 -16.75
CA VAL A 128 -10.71 1.30 -16.67
C VAL A 128 -9.22 1.31 -16.39
N PHE A 129 -8.75 0.47 -15.47
CA PHE A 129 -7.32 0.36 -15.15
C PHE A 129 -6.49 -0.12 -16.34
N ARG A 130 -6.98 -1.11 -17.08
CA ARG A 130 -6.32 -1.59 -18.31
C ARG A 130 -6.26 -0.51 -19.38
N TRP A 131 -7.32 0.28 -19.53
CA TRP A 131 -7.32 1.43 -20.43
C TRP A 131 -6.29 2.49 -19.99
N LEU A 132 -6.26 2.87 -18.72
CA LEU A 132 -5.28 3.82 -18.18
C LEU A 132 -3.84 3.35 -18.39
N ALA A 133 -3.57 2.07 -18.13
CA ALA A 133 -2.25 1.47 -18.34
C ALA A 133 -1.83 1.49 -19.82
N THR A 134 -2.78 1.22 -20.72
CA THR A 134 -2.54 1.25 -22.18
C THR A 134 -2.28 2.67 -22.70
N VAL A 135 -2.86 3.71 -22.08
CA VAL A 135 -2.65 5.10 -22.50
C VAL A 135 -1.26 5.62 -22.12
N TYR A 136 -0.67 5.12 -21.03
CA TYR A 136 0.67 5.52 -20.60
C TYR A 136 1.79 4.74 -21.25
N ALA A 137 1.58 3.43 -21.47
CA ALA A 137 2.56 2.50 -22.04
C ALA A 137 2.95 2.83 -23.49
#